data_AF-A0A9D7F8H2-F1
#
_entry.id   AF-A0A9D7F8H2-F1
#
_cell.length_a   1.000
_cell.length_b   1.000
_cell.length_c   1.000
_cell.angle_alpha   90.00
_cell.angle_beta   90.00
_cell.angle_gamma   90.00
#
_symmetry.space_group_name_H-M   'P 1'
#
loop_
_entity.id
_entity.type
_entity.pdbx_description
1 polymer ?
#
loop_
_entity_poly.entity_id
_entity_poly.type
_entity_poly.pdbx_seq_one_letter_code
_entity_poly.pdbx_strand_id
1 'polypeptide(L)'
;MHLFSAIRDLIERNQIDAALQSMRTLLDNSPLLQEAIHQSARWKDIQSQIRRGAVGHEDANVTKNQIRDGLLGLQEIEEQEQQPAIPGGNREDGCDVSDCGEDL
;
A
#
# COMPACT_ATOMS: atom_id res chain seq x y z
N MET A 1 4.07 -1.47 -16.95
CA MET A 1 4.53 -2.65 -16.20
C MET A 1 3.40 -3.04 -15.25
N HIS A 2 2.85 -4.25 -15.36
CA HIS A 2 1.75 -4.73 -14.49
C HIS A 2 2.24 -5.84 -13.55
N LEU A 3 3.29 -5.60 -12.74
CA LEU A 3 3.76 -6.64 -11.81
C LEU A 3 2.78 -6.84 -10.64
N PHE A 4 2.07 -5.77 -10.25
CA PHE A 4 1.00 -5.82 -9.27
C PHE A 4 -0.23 -6.60 -9.74
N SER A 5 -0.51 -6.69 -11.05
CA SER A 5 -1.61 -7.52 -11.54
C SER A 5 -1.36 -9.00 -11.28
N ALA A 6 -0.11 -9.45 -11.34
CA ALA A 6 0.23 -10.83 -11.01
C ALA A 6 0.01 -11.12 -9.51
N ILE A 7 0.27 -10.14 -8.63
CA ILE A 7 -0.03 -10.27 -7.20
C ILE A 7 -1.53 -10.30 -6.95
N ARG A 8 -2.28 -9.44 -7.63
CA ARG A 8 -3.75 -9.45 -7.58
C ARG A 8 -4.32 -10.79 -8.00
N ASP A 9 -3.83 -11.37 -9.09
CA ASP A 9 -4.25 -12.71 -9.55
C ASP A 9 -3.96 -13.78 -8.49
N LEU A 10 -2.82 -13.71 -7.79
CA LEU A 10 -2.49 -14.61 -6.69
C LEU A 10 -3.46 -14.46 -5.51
N ILE A 11 -3.84 -13.22 -5.17
CA ILE A 11 -4.84 -12.95 -4.12
C ILE A 11 -6.20 -13.51 -4.54
N GLU A 12 -6.64 -13.26 -5.78
CA GLU A 12 -7.92 -13.75 -6.31
C GLU A 12 -7.98 -15.29 -6.27
N ARG A 13 -6.87 -15.97 -6.60
CA ARG A 13 -6.71 -17.43 -6.54
C ARG A 13 -6.50 -17.98 -5.12
N ASN A 14 -6.57 -17.14 -4.09
CA ASN A 14 -6.36 -17.50 -2.69
C ASN A 14 -4.95 -18.05 -2.39
N GLN A 15 -3.96 -17.67 -3.21
CA GLN A 15 -2.56 -18.01 -3.05
C GLN A 15 -1.84 -16.94 -2.22
N ILE A 16 -2.33 -16.71 -1.00
CA ILE A 16 -1.87 -15.62 -0.12
C ILE A 16 -0.37 -15.75 0.21
N ASP A 17 0.13 -16.96 0.43
CA ASP A 17 1.56 -17.20 0.66
C ASP A 17 2.44 -16.71 -0.50
N ALA A 18 2.03 -16.99 -1.73
CA ALA A 18 2.76 -16.56 -2.94
C ALA A 18 2.63 -15.05 -3.18
N ALA A 19 1.47 -14.47 -2.88
CA ALA A 19 1.25 -13.03 -2.96
C ALA A 19 2.16 -12.26 -1.98
N LEU A 20 2.22 -12.71 -0.72
CA LEU A 20 3.08 -12.11 0.32
C LEU A 20 4.57 -12.21 -0.02
N GLN A 21 5.00 -13.36 -0.55
CA GLN A 21 6.39 -13.54 -0.97
C GLN A 21 6.75 -12.60 -2.13
N SER A 22 5.86 -12.46 -3.11
CA SER A 22 6.05 -11.55 -4.25
C SER A 22 6.07 -10.09 -3.82
N MET A 23 5.18 -9.69 -2.90
CA MET A 23 5.16 -8.34 -2.33
C MET A 23 6.44 -8.02 -1.57
N ARG A 24 6.97 -8.95 -0.78
CA ARG A 24 8.22 -8.73 -0.04
C ARG A 24 9.39 -8.45 -0.98
N THR A 25 9.50 -9.19 -2.08
CA THR A 25 10.55 -8.97 -3.08
C THR A 25 10.37 -7.63 -3.81
N LEU A 26 9.13 -7.22 -4.06
CA LEU A 26 8.84 -5.96 -4.73
C LEU A 26 9.10 -4.75 -3.84
N LEU A 27 8.75 -4.85 -2.57
CA LEU A 27 8.80 -3.76 -1.62
C LEU A 27 10.14 -3.70 -0.86
N ASP A 28 11.17 -4.45 -1.27
CA ASP A 28 12.41 -4.63 -0.49
C ASP A 28 13.14 -3.31 -0.12
N ASN A 29 12.82 -2.20 -0.82
CA ASN A 29 13.33 -0.85 -0.53
C ASN A 29 12.22 0.20 -0.23
N SER A 30 10.97 -0.24 -0.05
CA SER A 30 9.81 0.63 0.20
C SER A 30 9.44 0.65 1.69
N PRO A 31 8.98 1.78 2.25
CA PRO A 31 8.40 1.82 3.59
C PRO A 31 7.20 0.86 3.76
N LEU A 32 6.54 0.47 2.66
CA LEU A 32 5.44 -0.50 2.63
C LEU A 32 5.90 -1.94 2.92
N LEU A 33 7.20 -2.22 2.89
CA LEU A 33 7.76 -3.51 3.28
C LEU A 33 7.32 -3.94 4.68
N GLN A 34 7.32 -2.99 5.62
CA GLN A 34 6.96 -3.29 7.00
C GLN A 34 5.51 -3.76 7.11
N GLU A 35 4.63 -3.14 6.35
CA GLU A 35 3.23 -3.54 6.31
C GLU A 35 3.07 -4.91 5.63
N ALA A 36 3.79 -5.20 4.54
CA ALA A 36 3.83 -6.55 3.96
C ALA A 36 4.36 -7.62 4.93
N ILE A 37 5.34 -7.27 5.77
CA ILE A 37 5.87 -8.15 6.84
C ILE A 37 4.79 -8.38 7.91
N HIS A 38 4.08 -7.33 8.34
CA HIS A 38 3.00 -7.46 9.32
C HIS A 38 1.87 -8.35 8.79
N GLN A 39 1.43 -8.16 7.55
CA GLN A 39 0.41 -9.00 6.93
C GLN A 39 0.90 -10.45 6.80
N SER A 40 2.18 -10.67 6.52
CA SER A 40 2.79 -12.00 6.50
C SER A 40 2.76 -12.68 7.88
N ALA A 41 3.05 -11.93 8.94
CA ALA A 41 3.01 -12.45 10.30
C ALA A 41 1.58 -12.80 10.72
N ARG A 42 0.60 -11.93 10.42
CA ARG A 42 -0.83 -12.17 10.66
C ARG A 42 -1.32 -13.43 9.94
N TRP A 43 -0.88 -13.64 8.70
CA TRP A 43 -1.22 -14.83 7.93
C TRP A 43 -0.67 -16.12 8.55
N LYS A 44 0.58 -16.11 9.01
CA LYS A 44 1.17 -17.27 9.69
C LYS A 44 0.46 -17.58 11.00
N ASP A 45 0.08 -16.55 11.75
CA ASP A 45 -0.61 -16.73 13.03
C ASP A 45 -2.00 -17.34 12.83
N ILE A 46 -2.81 -16.81 11.91
CA ILE A 46 -4.14 -17.38 11.61
C ILE A 46 -4.03 -18.81 11.08
N GLN A 47 -3.05 -19.12 10.22
CA GLN A 47 -2.79 -20.50 9.79
C GLN A 47 -2.47 -21.41 10.99
N SER A 48 -1.69 -20.92 11.95
CA SER A 48 -1.38 -21.68 13.17
C SER A 48 -2.58 -21.85 14.08
N GLN A 49 -3.47 -20.86 14.18
CA GLN A 49 -4.70 -20.94 14.96
C GLN A 49 -5.71 -21.93 14.33
N ILE A 50 -5.84 -21.92 13.00
CA ILE A 50 -6.66 -22.89 12.23
C ILE A 50 -6.14 -24.31 12.46
N ARG A 51 -4.83 -24.55 12.31
CA ARG A 51 -4.23 -25.88 12.52
C ARG A 51 -4.44 -26.43 13.93
N ARG A 52 -4.50 -25.54 14.92
CA ARG A 52 -4.73 -25.89 16.33
C ARG A 52 -6.22 -26.06 16.67
N GLY A 53 -7.13 -25.79 15.73
CA GLY A 53 -8.56 -25.80 15.98
C GLY A 53 -9.02 -24.67 16.93
N ALA A 54 -8.20 -23.64 17.13
CA ALA A 54 -8.49 -22.53 18.04
C ALA A 54 -9.46 -21.50 17.44
N VAL A 55 -9.66 -21.54 16.12
CA VAL A 55 -10.50 -20.59 15.38
C VAL A 55 -11.44 -21.39 14.48
N GLY A 56 -12.74 -21.05 14.52
CA GLY A 56 -13.75 -21.65 13.67
C GLY A 56 -13.54 -21.30 12.20
N HIS A 57 -14.12 -22.10 11.29
CA HIS A 57 -13.96 -21.86 9.85
C HIS A 57 -14.47 -20.49 9.39
N GLU A 58 -15.50 -19.96 10.05
CA GLU A 58 -16.11 -18.68 9.76
C GLU A 58 -15.18 -17.50 10.12
N ASP A 59 -14.67 -17.50 11.35
CA ASP A 59 -13.69 -16.52 11.82
C ASP A 59 -12.40 -16.56 10.99
N ALA A 60 -11.94 -17.76 10.62
CA ALA A 60 -10.78 -17.95 9.75
C ALA A 60 -10.98 -17.33 8.36
N ASN A 61 -12.21 -17.35 7.83
CA ASN A 61 -12.53 -16.71 6.55
C ASN A 61 -12.61 -15.19 6.66
N VAL A 62 -13.14 -14.65 7.77
CA VAL A 62 -13.13 -13.21 8.01
C VAL A 62 -11.70 -12.68 8.09
N THR A 63 -10.82 -13.34 8.85
CA THR A 63 -9.42 -12.91 8.94
C THR A 63 -8.68 -13.05 7.61
N LYS A 64 -8.97 -14.09 6.82
CA LYS A 64 -8.45 -14.22 5.45
C LYS A 64 -8.84 -13.02 4.58
N ASN A 65 -10.11 -12.62 4.60
CA ASN A 65 -10.59 -11.50 3.81
C ASN A 65 -9.92 -10.19 4.25
N GLN A 66 -9.78 -9.96 5.56
CA GLN A 66 -9.06 -8.79 6.08
C GLN A 66 -7.59 -8.75 5.64
N ILE A 67 -6.93 -9.90 5.54
CA ILE A 67 -5.55 -9.98 5.01
C ILE A 67 -5.56 -9.67 3.51
N ARG A 68 -6.53 -10.20 2.74
CA ARG A 68 -6.68 -9.87 1.31
C ARG A 68 -6.87 -8.38 1.09
N ASP A 69 -7.73 -7.75 1.88
CA ASP A 69 -8.03 -6.32 1.78
C ASP A 69 -6.79 -5.48 2.13
N GLY A 70 -6.04 -5.85 3.18
CA GLY A 70 -4.78 -5.19 3.53
C GLY A 70 -3.72 -5.29 2.42
N LEU A 71 -3.66 -6.44 1.74
CA LEU A 71 -2.76 -6.64 0.60
C LEU A 71 -3.18 -5.81 -0.63
N LEU A 72 -4.47 -5.72 -0.92
CA LEU A 72 -4.96 -4.87 -2.00
C LEU A 72 -4.70 -3.38 -1.71
N GLY A 73 -4.86 -2.95 -0.46
CA GLY A 73 -4.54 -1.57 -0.05
C GLY A 73 -3.07 -1.21 -0.23
N LEU A 74 -2.14 -2.15 -0.02
CA LEU A 74 -0.72 -1.93 -0.29
C LEU A 74 -0.42 -1.64 -1.76
N GLN A 75 -1.14 -2.30 -2.66
CA GLN A 75 -1.01 -2.06 -4.10
C GLN A 75 -1.50 -0.66 -4.48
N GLU A 76 -2.63 -0.23 -3.93
CA GLU A 76 -3.21 1.08 -4.23
C GLU A 76 -2.31 2.24 -3.79
N ILE A 77 -1.56 2.08 -2.68
CA ILE A 77 -0.63 3.11 -2.19
C ILE A 77 0.60 3.22 -3.10
N GLU A 78 1.15 2.11 -3.57
CA GLU A 78 2.29 2.12 -4.51
C GLU A 78 1.92 2.74 -5.87
N GLU A 79 0.72 2.43 -6.39
CA GLU A 79 0.19 3.05 -7.61
C GLU A 79 0.01 4.57 -7.46
N GLN A 80 -0.28 5.04 -6.25
CA GLN A 80 -0.39 6.47 -5.92
C GLN A 80 0.98 7.14 -5.73
N GLU A 81 1.96 6.48 -5.12
CA GLU A 81 3.33 7.00 -4.96
C GLU A 81 4.08 7.12 -6.31
N GLN A 82 3.66 6.35 -7.32
CA GLN A 82 4.18 6.44 -8.70
C GLN A 82 3.50 7.51 -9.56
N GLN A 83 2.45 8.16 -9.07
CA GLN A 83 1.99 9.41 -9.67
C GLN A 83 2.92 10.52 -9.20
N PRO A 84 3.61 11.22 -10.13
CA PRO A 84 4.54 12.26 -9.73
C PRO A 84 3.76 13.29 -8.92
N ALA A 85 4.29 13.57 -7.72
CA ALA A 85 3.98 14.79 -7.01
C ALA A 85 3.93 15.93 -8.03
N ILE A 86 2.77 16.58 -8.14
CA ILE A 86 2.62 17.81 -8.92
C ILE A 86 3.81 18.69 -8.52
N PRO A 87 4.73 19.04 -9.43
CA PRO A 87 5.84 19.89 -9.06
C PRO A 87 5.23 21.20 -8.59
N GLY A 88 5.43 21.51 -7.31
CA GLY A 88 5.22 22.84 -6.80
C GLY A 88 6.05 23.80 -7.66
N GLY A 89 5.37 24.64 -8.44
CA GLY A 89 5.98 25.82 -9.01
C GLY A 89 6.32 26.78 -7.87
N ASN A 90 7.56 26.74 -7.42
CA ASN A 90 8.11 27.76 -6.54
C ASN A 90 8.49 29.00 -7.36
N ARG A 91 7.94 30.14 -6.94
CA ARG A 91 8.50 31.51 -6.91
C ARG A 91 9.65 31.86 -7.87
N GLU A 92 9.40 32.86 -8.73
CA GLU A 92 10.30 33.97 -9.12
C GLU A 92 9.38 35.19 -9.33
N ASP A 93 9.34 36.15 -8.40
CA ASP A 93 10.11 37.41 -8.41
C ASP A 93 9.62 38.44 -9.44
N GLY A 94 9.19 39.61 -8.95
CA GLY A 94 9.36 40.90 -9.66
C GLY A 94 8.11 41.59 -10.22
N CYS A 95 7.93 42.85 -9.77
CA CYS A 95 7.12 43.94 -10.36
C CYS A 95 5.58 43.83 -10.19
N ASP A 96 4.83 44.80 -9.66
CA ASP A 96 5.05 46.23 -9.45
C ASP A 96 4.47 46.68 -8.09
N VAL A 97 5.33 47.17 -7.20
CA VAL A 97 4.95 48.23 -6.26
C VAL A 97 5.70 49.48 -6.71
N SER A 98 5.22 50.09 -7.79
CA SER A 98 5.36 51.53 -8.00
C SER A 98 4.02 52.12 -7.58
N ASP A 99 3.93 52.77 -6.43
CA ASP A 99 4.39 54.14 -6.23
C ASP A 99 3.86 55.07 -7.33
N CYS A 100 2.72 55.70 -7.03
CA CYS A 100 2.38 57.04 -7.48
C CYS A 100 1.74 57.75 -6.28
N GLY A 101 2.56 58.48 -5.53
CA GLY A 101 2.33 59.79 -4.88
C GLY A 101 1.00 60.04 -4.16
N GLU A 102 1.01 60.29 -2.85
CA GLU A 102 1.28 61.60 -2.23
C GLU A 102 0.23 62.69 -2.58
N ASP A 103 -0.49 63.08 -1.52
CA ASP A 103 -0.99 64.42 -1.16
C ASP A 103 -1.85 65.24 -2.15
N LEU A 104 -3.14 65.38 -1.79
CA LEU A 104 -3.82 66.68 -1.53
C LEU A 104 -5.26 66.50 -1.02
#